data_AF-A0A963BWY9-F1
#
_entry.id   AF-A0A963BWY9-F1
#
_cell.length_a   1.000
_cell.length_b   1.000
_cell.length_c   1.000
_cell.angle_alpha   90.00
_cell.angle_beta   90.00
_cell.angle_gamma   90.00
#
_symmetry.space_group_name_H-M   'P 1'
#
loop_
_entity.id
_entity.type
_entity.pdbx_description
1 polymer ?
#
loop_
_entity_poly.entity_id
_entity_poly.type
_entity_poly.pdbx_seq_one_letter_code
_entity_poly.pdbx_strand_id
1 'polypeptide(L)'
;MKPDEFLHLALTELREAVRHGSPPGGGACHTIIWYGYEFEDFALSPVTFHAKNVALDKFKELYMQWPGFSGNPEYPVPAPTSAGSSVSKVDRARMWYHGCTGDERWTGEYGRLRMEMIDFVIDYLEKELT
;
A
#
# COMPACT_ATOMS: atom_id res chain seq x y z
N MET A 1 -9.56 1.90 21.19
CA MET A 1 -9.11 2.73 20.06
C MET A 1 -10.30 2.92 19.14
N LYS A 2 -10.69 4.17 18.90
CA LYS A 2 -11.73 4.50 17.91
C LYS A 2 -11.17 4.30 16.50
N PRO A 3 -12.00 4.04 15.48
CA PRO A 3 -11.55 3.86 14.09
C PRO A 3 -10.63 5.00 13.60
N ASP A 4 -10.94 6.24 13.96
CA ASP A 4 -10.16 7.42 13.54
C ASP A 4 -8.77 7.47 14.21
N GLU A 5 -8.66 7.02 15.47
CA GLU A 5 -7.37 6.93 16.17
C GLU A 5 -6.44 5.89 15.54
N PHE A 6 -7.02 4.78 15.05
CA PHE A 6 -6.28 3.75 14.33
C PHE A 6 -5.78 4.27 12.97
N LEU A 7 -6.62 5.02 12.26
CA LEU A 7 -6.28 5.63 10.98
C LEU A 7 -5.17 6.68 11.13
N HIS A 8 -5.21 7.52 12.17
CA HIS A 8 -4.13 8.46 12.46
C HIS A 8 -2.80 7.78 12.79
N LEU A 9 -2.82 6.69 13.56
CA LEU A 9 -1.63 5.89 13.84
C LEU A 9 -1.05 5.30 12.55
N ALA A 10 -1.90 4.65 11.76
CA ALA A 10 -1.58 4.09 10.45
C ALA A 10 -0.92 5.13 9.52
N LEU A 11 -1.49 6.34 9.43
CA LEU A 11 -0.95 7.45 8.64
C LEU A 11 0.41 7.91 9.14
N THR A 12 0.59 8.01 10.46
CA THR A 12 1.84 8.44 11.07
C THR A 12 2.97 7.47 10.74
N GLU A 13 2.72 6.18 10.90
CA GLU A 13 3.72 5.17 10.64
C GLU A 13 3.99 4.96 9.13
N LEU A 14 2.97 5.13 8.27
CA LEU A 14 3.14 5.19 6.81
C LEU A 14 4.10 6.33 6.41
N ARG A 15 3.95 7.51 7.01
CA ARG A 15 4.85 8.66 6.77
C ARG A 15 6.28 8.41 7.20
N GLU A 16 6.48 7.80 8.36
CA GLU A 16 7.83 7.45 8.81
C GLU A 16 8.48 6.46 7.84
N ALA A 17 7.74 5.44 7.39
CA ALA A 17 8.24 4.51 6.38
C ALA A 17 8.62 5.24 5.07
N VAL A 18 7.78 6.18 4.62
CA VAL A 18 8.06 6.99 3.43
C VAL A 18 9.32 7.84 3.59
N ARG A 19 9.44 8.54 4.72
CA ARG A 19 10.54 9.49 4.96
C ARG A 19 11.90 8.80 5.01
N HIS A 20 11.98 7.60 5.55
CA HIS A 20 13.25 6.89 5.72
C HIS A 20 13.67 6.05 4.51
N GLY A 21 12.89 6.07 3.41
CA GLY A 21 13.18 5.30 2.19
C GLY A 21 13.36 3.80 2.45
N SER A 22 12.91 3.35 3.62
CA SER A 22 13.04 1.99 4.09
C SER A 22 11.68 1.34 3.90
N PRO A 23 11.61 0.07 3.46
CA PRO A 23 10.39 -0.69 3.69
C PRO A 23 10.05 -0.52 5.18
N PRO A 24 8.77 -0.35 5.54
CA PRO A 24 8.37 -0.38 6.93
C PRO A 24 8.93 -1.62 7.62
N GLY A 25 10.05 -1.45 8.31
CA GLY A 25 10.69 -2.49 9.09
C GLY A 25 9.83 -2.70 10.32
N GLY A 26 8.83 -3.59 10.20
CA GLY A 26 7.92 -3.96 11.28
C GLY A 26 7.00 -2.82 11.74
N GLY A 27 5.70 -2.93 11.48
CA GLY A 27 4.71 -2.20 12.29
C GLY A 27 3.48 -1.68 11.57
N ALA A 28 3.61 -1.10 10.35
CA ALA A 28 2.51 -0.26 9.85
C ALA A 28 2.24 -0.22 8.35
N CYS A 29 3.28 0.01 7.54
CA CYS A 29 3.13 -0.10 6.09
C CYS A 29 3.26 -1.60 5.67
N HIS A 30 3.86 -2.43 6.54
CA HIS A 30 3.63 -3.89 6.59
C HIS A 30 2.17 -4.20 6.99
N THR A 31 1.49 -3.25 7.65
CA THR A 31 0.13 -3.44 8.21
C THR A 31 -1.01 -3.08 7.25
N ILE A 32 -0.75 -2.30 6.20
CA ILE A 32 -1.80 -1.84 5.28
C ILE A 32 -1.64 -2.46 3.89
N ILE A 33 -0.41 -2.74 3.46
CA ILE A 33 -0.14 -3.35 2.15
C ILE A 33 0.07 -4.88 2.24
N TRP A 34 0.49 -5.42 3.40
CA TRP A 34 0.71 -6.87 3.62
C TRP A 34 -0.45 -7.60 4.34
N TYR A 35 -1.24 -6.92 5.18
CA TYR A 35 -2.38 -7.55 5.89
C TYR A 35 -3.62 -7.79 5.01
N GLY A 36 -3.58 -7.43 3.73
CA GLY A 36 -4.53 -7.97 2.78
C GLY A 36 -4.31 -9.44 2.47
N TYR A 37 -3.11 -10.00 2.73
CA TYR A 37 -2.75 -11.33 2.20
C TYR A 37 -1.94 -12.27 3.11
N GLU A 38 -1.15 -11.85 4.11
CA GLU A 38 -0.31 -12.79 4.89
C GLU A 38 -0.23 -12.50 6.40
N PHE A 39 -1.37 -12.47 7.10
CA PHE A 39 -1.41 -12.55 8.57
C PHE A 39 -2.56 -13.44 9.01
N GLU A 40 -2.40 -14.76 8.86
CA GLU A 40 -3.22 -15.76 9.56
C GLU A 40 -2.73 -15.99 11.00
N ASP A 41 -1.56 -15.47 11.41
CA ASP A 41 -0.83 -16.00 12.57
C ASP A 41 -0.73 -15.12 13.84
N PHE A 42 -1.40 -13.95 13.91
CA PHE A 42 -1.57 -13.25 15.19
C PHE A 42 -3.04 -13.01 15.49
N ALA A 43 -3.51 -13.56 16.60
CA ALA A 43 -4.86 -13.40 17.13
C ALA A 43 -5.13 -11.93 17.50
N LEU A 44 -5.43 -11.10 16.51
CA LEU A 44 -5.95 -9.77 16.71
C LEU A 44 -7.28 -9.89 17.47
N SER A 45 -7.50 -8.98 18.43
CA SER A 45 -8.83 -8.86 19.03
C SER A 45 -9.86 -8.58 17.91
N PRO A 46 -11.13 -9.01 18.03
CA PRO A 46 -12.15 -8.76 17.02
C PRO A 46 -12.30 -7.28 16.65
N VAL A 47 -12.08 -6.38 17.62
CA VAL A 47 -12.12 -4.92 17.41
C VAL A 47 -10.95 -4.46 16.55
N THR A 48 -9.73 -4.95 16.83
CA THR A 48 -8.53 -4.62 16.04
C THR A 48 -8.62 -5.20 14.63
N PHE A 49 -9.16 -6.42 14.50
CA PHE A 49 -9.38 -7.06 13.19
C PHE A 49 -10.38 -6.26 12.34
N HIS A 50 -11.51 -5.83 12.92
CA HIS A 50 -12.51 -5.03 12.21
C HIS A 50 -11.96 -3.67 11.80
N ALA A 51 -11.30 -2.94 12.71
CA ALA A 51 -10.67 -1.66 12.39
C ALA A 51 -9.63 -1.78 11.26
N LYS A 52 -8.87 -2.87 11.25
CA LYS A 52 -7.92 -3.18 10.18
C LYS A 52 -8.61 -3.35 8.83
N ASN A 53 -9.69 -4.11 8.76
CA ASN A 53 -10.40 -4.35 7.49
C ASN A 53 -11.03 -3.06 6.95
N VAL A 54 -11.63 -2.25 7.83
CA VAL A 54 -12.16 -0.93 7.45
C VAL A 54 -11.05 -0.02 6.89
N ALA A 55 -9.90 0.04 7.55
CA ALA A 55 -8.76 0.82 7.08
C ALA A 55 -8.23 0.29 5.74
N LEU A 56 -8.18 -1.03 5.56
CA LEU A 56 -7.75 -1.65 4.31
C LEU A 56 -8.71 -1.34 3.16
N ASP A 57 -10.02 -1.49 3.37
CA ASP A 57 -11.03 -1.21 2.34
C ASP A 57 -10.99 0.26 1.92
N LYS A 58 -10.88 1.17 2.90
CA LYS A 58 -10.70 2.60 2.61
C LYS A 58 -9.40 2.87 1.86
N PHE A 59 -8.29 2.24 2.25
CA PHE A 59 -7.02 2.37 1.53
C PHE A 59 -7.15 1.89 0.07
N LYS A 60 -7.88 0.79 -0.16
CA LYS A 60 -8.17 0.27 -1.50
C LYS A 60 -8.99 1.23 -2.35
N GLU A 61 -10.07 1.75 -1.80
CA GLU A 61 -10.90 2.76 -2.46
C GLU A 61 -10.10 4.00 -2.87
N LEU A 62 -9.14 4.41 -2.05
CA LEU A 62 -8.34 5.60 -2.30
C LEU A 62 -7.24 5.36 -3.32
N TYR A 63 -6.45 4.28 -3.23
CA TYR A 63 -5.40 4.07 -4.24
C TYR A 63 -5.97 3.84 -5.64
N MET A 64 -7.22 3.36 -5.77
CA MET A 64 -7.87 3.21 -7.08
C MET A 64 -8.16 4.56 -7.74
N GLN A 65 -8.17 5.65 -6.97
CA GLN A 65 -8.32 7.02 -7.46
C GLN A 65 -6.97 7.68 -7.80
N TRP A 66 -5.85 7.05 -7.42
CA TRP A 66 -4.52 7.55 -7.76
C TRP A 66 -4.33 7.58 -9.29
N PRO A 67 -3.94 8.70 -9.91
CA PRO A 67 -3.80 8.81 -11.36
C PRO A 67 -2.82 7.80 -11.99
N GLY A 68 -1.85 7.31 -11.20
CA GLY A 68 -0.87 6.30 -11.61
C GLY A 68 -1.38 4.86 -11.58
N PHE A 69 -2.62 4.61 -11.14
CA PHE A 69 -3.16 3.28 -10.92
C PHE A 69 -2.95 2.32 -12.11
N SER A 70 -2.53 1.10 -11.81
CA SER A 70 -2.22 0.08 -12.81
C SER A 70 -3.46 -0.38 -13.60
N GLY A 71 -4.66 -0.21 -13.02
CA GLY A 71 -5.90 -0.83 -13.47
C GLY A 71 -6.21 -2.16 -12.77
N ASN A 72 -5.31 -2.66 -11.90
CA ASN A 72 -5.48 -3.90 -11.16
C ASN A 72 -5.60 -3.64 -9.65
N PRO A 73 -6.76 -3.91 -9.01
CA PRO A 73 -6.93 -3.72 -7.58
C PRO A 73 -5.96 -4.54 -6.71
N GLU A 74 -5.55 -5.73 -7.15
CA GLU A 74 -4.61 -6.57 -6.40
C GLU A 74 -3.15 -6.08 -6.54
N TYR A 75 -2.85 -5.41 -7.65
CA TYR A 75 -1.50 -4.94 -7.98
C TYR A 75 -1.57 -3.47 -8.41
N PRO A 76 -1.83 -2.53 -7.49
CA PRO A 76 -2.25 -1.16 -7.85
C PRO A 76 -1.17 -0.31 -8.50
N VAL A 77 0.09 -0.73 -8.40
CA VAL A 77 1.24 -0.02 -8.96
C VAL A 77 1.65 -0.64 -10.29
N PRO A 78 1.75 0.14 -11.37
CA PRO A 78 2.14 -0.39 -12.67
C PRO A 78 3.60 -0.85 -12.65
N ALA A 79 3.92 -1.82 -13.51
CA ALA A 79 5.31 -2.20 -13.73
C ALA A 79 6.14 -1.01 -14.25
N PRO A 80 7.46 -0.94 -13.95
CA PRO A 80 8.38 0.03 -14.52
C PRO A 80 8.30 0.11 -16.04
N THR A 81 8.64 1.28 -16.57
CA THR A 81 8.65 1.55 -18.01
C THR A 81 9.57 0.59 -18.77
N SER A 82 10.62 0.11 -18.11
CA SER A 82 11.57 -0.87 -18.66
C SER A 82 11.03 -2.30 -18.80
N ALA A 83 9.87 -2.63 -18.23
CA ALA A 83 9.35 -4.00 -18.14
C ALA A 83 8.82 -4.62 -19.47
N GLY A 84 9.03 -3.96 -20.62
CA GLY A 84 8.58 -4.45 -21.93
C GLY A 84 7.06 -4.40 -22.12
N SER A 85 6.59 -4.62 -23.36
CA SER A 85 5.19 -4.34 -23.76
C SER A 85 4.40 -5.52 -24.33
N SER A 86 4.90 -6.75 -24.21
CA SER A 86 4.29 -7.94 -24.84
C SER A 86 2.99 -8.41 -24.19
N VAL A 87 2.64 -7.87 -23.04
CA VAL A 87 1.43 -8.20 -22.26
C VAL A 87 0.70 -6.94 -21.81
N SER A 88 -0.57 -7.09 -21.40
CA SER A 88 -1.43 -5.99 -20.95
C SER A 88 -0.84 -5.24 -19.74
N LYS A 89 -1.21 -3.97 -19.53
CA LYS A 89 -0.75 -3.17 -18.38
C LYS A 89 -1.08 -3.85 -17.03
N VAL A 90 -2.26 -4.47 -16.95
CA VAL A 90 -2.77 -5.19 -15.78
C VAL A 90 -1.93 -6.44 -15.50
N ASP A 91 -1.63 -7.23 -16.54
CA ASP A 91 -0.82 -8.44 -16.39
C ASP A 91 0.63 -8.10 -16.06
N ARG A 92 1.18 -7.01 -16.62
CA ARG A 92 2.53 -6.53 -16.29
C ARG A 92 2.67 -6.18 -14.82
N ALA A 93 1.69 -5.46 -14.26
CA ALA A 93 1.72 -5.08 -12.84
C ALA A 93 1.80 -6.31 -11.93
N ARG A 94 0.98 -7.34 -12.21
CA ARG A 94 1.01 -8.62 -11.52
C ARG A 94 2.35 -9.33 -11.69
N MET A 95 2.80 -9.50 -12.94
CA MET A 95 4.06 -10.21 -13.25
C MET A 95 5.26 -9.56 -12.59
N TRP A 96 5.36 -8.22 -12.63
CA TRP A 96 6.44 -7.48 -12.00
C TRP A 96 6.44 -7.66 -10.48
N TYR A 97 5.28 -7.55 -9.83
CA TYR A 97 5.18 -7.74 -8.38
C TYR A 97 5.70 -9.12 -7.92
N HIS A 98 5.33 -10.18 -8.64
CA HIS A 98 5.77 -11.55 -8.34
C HIS A 98 7.22 -11.83 -8.76
N GLY A 99 7.73 -11.10 -9.76
CA GLY A 99 9.12 -11.21 -10.20
C GLY A 99 10.13 -10.43 -9.34
N CYS A 100 9.68 -9.42 -8.59
CA CYS A 100 10.55 -8.63 -7.71
C CYS A 100 10.75 -9.26 -6.33
N THR A 101 11.99 -9.18 -5.87
CA THR A 101 12.36 -9.42 -4.47
C THR A 101 11.88 -8.30 -3.55
N GLY A 102 11.92 -8.54 -2.22
CA GLY A 102 11.46 -7.59 -1.22
C GLY A 102 12.08 -6.20 -1.36
N ASP A 103 13.38 -6.10 -1.65
CA ASP A 103 14.09 -4.82 -1.76
C ASP A 103 13.78 -4.10 -3.09
N GLU A 104 13.65 -4.84 -4.19
CA GLU A 104 13.28 -4.30 -5.51
C GLU A 104 11.87 -3.71 -5.53
N ARG A 105 11.00 -4.17 -4.62
CA ARG A 105 9.66 -3.62 -4.46
C ARG A 105 9.65 -2.19 -3.94
N TRP A 106 10.72 -1.76 -3.25
CA TRP A 106 10.82 -0.45 -2.60
C TRP A 106 11.93 0.43 -3.17
N THR A 107 12.65 -0.06 -4.17
CA THR A 107 13.74 0.67 -4.83
C THR A 107 13.44 0.88 -6.33
N GLY A 108 14.22 1.75 -6.98
CA GLY A 108 14.08 2.04 -8.41
C GLY A 108 12.75 2.70 -8.79
N GLU A 109 12.36 2.57 -10.06
CA GLU A 109 11.13 3.18 -10.59
C GLU A 109 9.88 2.60 -9.91
N TYR A 110 9.83 1.29 -9.69
CA TYR A 110 8.68 0.63 -9.06
C TYR A 110 8.50 1.11 -7.62
N GLY A 111 9.57 1.12 -6.82
CA GLY A 111 9.55 1.65 -5.45
C GLY A 111 9.04 3.09 -5.41
N ARG A 112 9.59 3.98 -6.24
CA ARG A 112 9.13 5.38 -6.33
C ARG A 112 7.63 5.48 -6.61
N LEU A 113 7.11 4.70 -7.56
CA LEU A 113 5.68 4.69 -7.88
C LEU A 113 4.82 4.18 -6.71
N ARG A 114 5.30 3.22 -5.92
CA ARG A 114 4.62 2.80 -4.68
C ARG A 114 4.57 3.94 -3.67
N MET A 115 5.66 4.70 -3.52
CA MET A 115 5.70 5.85 -2.62
C MET A 115 4.72 6.94 -3.07
N GLU A 116 4.67 7.26 -4.35
CA GLU A 116 3.73 8.25 -4.90
C GLU A 116 2.26 7.86 -4.67
N MET A 117 1.94 6.58 -4.80
CA MET A 117 0.60 6.07 -4.47
C MET A 117 0.31 6.22 -2.98
N ILE A 118 1.27 5.89 -2.10
CA ILE A 118 1.11 6.02 -0.64
C ILE A 118 0.92 7.48 -0.25
N ASP A 119 1.74 8.40 -0.79
CA ASP A 119 1.64 9.84 -0.56
C ASP A 119 0.27 10.37 -1.01
N PHE A 120 -0.22 9.94 -2.17
CA PHE A 120 -1.56 10.30 -2.64
C PHE A 120 -2.66 9.89 -1.64
N VAL A 121 -2.59 8.67 -1.11
CA VAL A 121 -3.59 8.19 -0.14
C VAL A 121 -3.48 8.94 1.19
N ILE A 122 -2.26 9.22 1.67
CA ILE A 122 -2.03 10.02 2.88
C ILE A 122 -2.65 11.42 2.71
N ASP A 123 -2.33 12.11 1.62
CA ASP A 123 -2.84 13.46 1.34
C ASP A 123 -4.37 13.51 1.28
N TYR A 124 -4.99 12.43 0.79
CA TYR A 124 -6.44 12.33 0.74
C TYR A 124 -7.04 12.14 2.13
N LEU A 125 -6.50 11.20 2.91
CA LEU A 125 -6.99 10.90 4.26
C LEU A 125 -6.81 12.08 5.21
N GLU A 126 -5.73 12.83 5.12
CA GLU A 126 -5.53 14.03 5.94
C GLU A 126 -6.59 15.10 5.68
N LYS A 127 -6.98 15.29 4.41
CA LYS A 127 -8.03 16.23 4.05
C LYS A 127 -9.41 15.80 4.54
N GLU A 128 -9.67 14.49 4.65
CA GLU A 128 -10.92 13.99 5.21
C GLU A 128 -10.97 14.04 6.75
N LEU A 129 -9.81 14.05 7.42
CA LEU A 129 -9.69 14.04 8.88
C LEU A 129 -9.55 15.44 9.52
N THR A 130 -9.45 16.50 8.71
CA THR A 130 -9.33 17.90 9.17
C THR A 130 -10.65 18.64 9.04
#